data_AF-A0A9Q9BE23-F1
#
_entry.id   AF-A0A9Q9BE23-F1
#
_cell.length_a   1.000
_cell.length_b   1.000
_cell.length_c   1.000
_cell.angle_alpha   90.00
_cell.angle_beta   90.00
_cell.angle_gamma   90.00
#
_symmetry.space_group_name_H-M   'P 1'
#
loop_
_entity.id
_entity.type
_entity.pdbx_description
1 polymer ?
#
loop_
_entity_poly.entity_id
_entity_poly.type
_entity_poly.pdbx_seq_one_letter_code
_entity_poly.pdbx_strand_id
1 'polypeptide(L)' 'MPQLSLYVTQEQLLKIENEAHAEKMSLSKWAVSKIMERIEPHYPEGWADLFGSVADSSFTRPDQPKHEKRETF' A
#
# COMPACT_ATOMS: atom_id res chain seq x y z
N MET A 1 -8.39 -11.29 -18.69
CA MET A 1 -7.46 -10.20 -18.31
C MET A 1 -8.18 -8.89 -18.53
N PRO A 2 -8.29 -8.00 -17.53
CA PRO A 2 -8.78 -6.65 -17.76
C PRO A 2 -7.79 -5.88 -18.66
N GLN A 3 -8.31 -5.00 -19.52
CA GLN A 3 -7.51 -4.10 -20.35
C GLN A 3 -7.59 -2.68 -19.80
N LEU A 4 -6.47 -1.95 -19.84
CA LEU A 4 -6.36 -0.54 -19.47
C LEU A 4 -5.87 0.24 -20.69
N SER A 5 -6.59 1.31 -21.05
CA SER A 5 -6.19 2.25 -22.09
C SER A 5 -5.78 3.57 -21.45
N LEU A 6 -4.60 4.08 -21.81
CA LEU A 6 -4.05 5.33 -21.28
C LEU A 6 -3.93 6.34 -22.42
N TYR A 7 -4.48 7.54 -22.21
CA TYR A 7 -4.30 8.66 -23.13
C TYR A 7 -3.05 9.44 -22.73
N VAL A 8 -2.05 9.45 -23.59
CA VAL A 8 -0.77 10.13 -23.38
C VAL A 8 -0.41 10.91 -24.63
N THR A 9 0.37 11.98 -24.47
CA THR A 9 0.98 12.67 -25.61
C THR A 9 2.13 11.83 -26.20
N GLN A 10 2.53 12.13 -27.44
CA GLN A 10 3.69 11.49 -28.05
C GLN A 10 4.97 11.67 -27.21
N GLU A 11 5.16 12.85 -26.64
CA GLU A 11 6.31 13.14 -25.77
C GLU A 11 6.29 12.28 -24.49
N GLN A 12 5.11 12.10 -23.89
CA GLN A 12 4.94 11.24 -22.72
C GLN A 12 5.19 9.77 -23.08
N LEU A 13 4.69 9.29 -24.23
CA LEU A 13 4.92 7.93 -24.69
C LEU A 13 6.42 7.63 -24.85
N LEU A 14 7.17 8.54 -25.47
CA LEU A 14 8.63 8.38 -25.64
C LEU A 14 9.36 8.27 -24.31
N LYS A 15 8.97 9.08 -23.31
CA LYS A 15 9.54 8.98 -21.96
C LYS A 15 9.24 7.61 -21.33
N ILE A 16 8.00 7.15 -21.45
CA ILE A 16 7.59 5.83 -20.94
C ILE A 16 8.38 4.70 -21.61
N GLU A 17 8.55 4.76 -22.94
CA GLU A 17 9.33 3.78 -23.70
C GLU A 17 10.81 3.74 -23.26
N ASN A 18 11.42 4.92 -23.10
CA ASN A 18 12.82 5.02 -22.68
C ASN A 18 13.05 4.43 -21.28
N GLU A 19 12.18 4.76 -20.32
CA GLU A 19 12.27 4.22 -18.96
C GLU A 19 12.01 2.71 -18.92
N ALA A 20 10.99 2.23 -19.65
CA ALA A 20 10.72 0.80 -19.76
C ALA A 20 11.90 0.03 -20.34
N HIS A 21 12.55 0.59 -21.37
CA HIS A 21 13.74 0.01 -21.97
C HIS A 21 14.94 0.03 -21.01
N ALA A 22 15.15 1.14 -20.27
CA ALA A 22 16.20 1.26 -19.28
C ALA A 22 16.08 0.19 -18.18
N GLU A 23 14.85 -0.11 -17.74
CA GLU A 23 14.54 -1.16 -16.77
C GLU A 23 14.42 -2.58 -17.38
N LYS A 24 14.65 -2.73 -18.70
CA LYS A 24 14.52 -4.01 -19.44
C LYS A 24 13.13 -4.65 -19.29
N MET A 25 12.08 -3.84 -19.25
CA MET A 25 10.69 -4.28 -19.13
C MET A 25 9.91 -3.99 -20.41
N SER A 26 8.81 -4.74 -20.64
CA SER A 26 7.82 -4.34 -21.65
C SER A 26 7.07 -3.09 -21.19
N LEU A 27 6.57 -2.30 -22.13
CA LEU A 27 5.82 -1.07 -21.85
C LEU A 27 4.63 -1.31 -20.90
N SER A 28 3.87 -2.39 -21.16
CA SER A 28 2.72 -2.76 -20.34
C SER A 28 3.13 -3.17 -18.92
N LYS A 29 4.21 -3.93 -18.77
CA LYS A 29 4.72 -4.35 -17.45
C LYS A 29 5.23 -3.14 -16.67
N TRP A 30 5.99 -2.26 -17.32
CA TRP A 30 6.53 -1.06 -16.70
C TRP A 30 5.40 -0.11 -16.25
N ALA A 31 4.43 0.15 -17.12
CA ALA A 31 3.29 1.02 -16.80
C ALA A 31 2.48 0.48 -15.61
N VAL A 32 2.20 -0.83 -15.58
CA VAL A 32 1.52 -1.45 -14.45
C VAL A 32 2.36 -1.36 -13.17
N SER A 33 3.67 -1.59 -13.22
CA SER A 33 4.56 -1.46 -12.06
C SER A 33 4.48 -0.05 -11.44
N LYS A 34 4.58 1.00 -12.27
CA LYS A 34 4.51 2.39 -11.77
C LYS A 34 3.14 2.75 -11.21
N ILE A 35 2.06 2.19 -11.76
CA ILE A 35 0.71 2.35 -11.20
C ILE A 35 0.62 1.65 -9.84
N MET A 36 1.09 0.41 -9.74
CA MET A 36 1.04 -0.38 -8.50
C MET A 36 1.91 0.22 -7.39
N GLU A 37 3.09 0.73 -7.71
CA GLU A 37 3.97 1.45 -6.77
C GLU A 37 3.27 2.63 -6.07
N ARG A 38 2.25 3.23 -6.71
CA ARG A 38 1.46 4.35 -6.16
C ARG A 38 0.19 3.91 -5.45
N ILE A 39 -0.35 2.75 -5.80
CA ILE A 39 -1.58 2.22 -5.22
C ILE A 39 -1.29 1.38 -3.98
N GLU A 40 -0.22 0.60 -4.00
CA GLU A 40 0.18 -0.21 -2.86
C GLU A 40 0.75 0.69 -1.77
N PRO A 41 0.24 0.60 -0.53
CA PRO A 41 0.79 1.36 0.58
C PRO A 41 2.26 0.94 0.80
N HIS A 42 3.18 1.84 0.46
CA HIS A 42 4.59 1.71 0.77
C HIS A 42 4.78 2.01 2.26
N TYR A 43 4.57 1.00 3.09
CA TYR A 43 5.05 1.07 4.46
C TYR A 43 6.58 1.04 4.44
N PRO A 44 7.26 1.91 5.22
CA PRO A 44 8.71 1.89 5.29
C PRO A 44 9.20 0.50 5.76
N GLU A 45 10.41 0.15 5.36
CA GLU A 45 11.08 -1.06 5.83
C GLU A 45 11.05 -1.08 7.37
N GLY A 46 10.63 -2.21 7.95
CA GLY A 46 10.47 -2.36 9.40
C GLY A 46 9.13 -1.88 9.98
N TRP A 47 8.16 -1.40 9.17
CA TRP A 47 6.83 -1.06 9.69
C TRP A 47 6.13 -2.26 10.36
N ALA A 48 6.26 -3.45 9.78
CA ALA A 48 5.71 -4.67 10.35
C ALA A 48 6.30 -4.98 11.74
N ASP A 49 7.56 -4.60 11.98
CA ASP A 49 8.25 -4.81 13.25
C ASP A 49 7.74 -3.88 14.35
N LEU A 50 7.05 -2.79 14.00
CA LEU A 50 6.42 -1.90 14.98
C LEU A 50 5.23 -2.57 15.69
N PHE A 51 4.60 -3.56 15.05
CA PHE A 51 3.47 -4.28 15.63
C PHE A 51 3.93 -5.05 16.88
N GLY A 52 3.48 -4.62 18.06
CA GLY A 52 3.89 -5.23 19.32
C GLY A 52 5.30 -4.86 19.80
N SER A 53 5.94 -3.85 19.20
CA SER A 53 7.24 -3.32 19.64
C SER A 53 7.22 -2.74 21.05
N VAL A 54 6.04 -2.36 21.55
CA VAL A 54 5.83 -1.92 22.94
C VAL A 54 5.54 -3.15 23.80
N ALA A 55 6.60 -3.70 24.40
CA ALA A 55 6.53 -4.85 25.31
C ALA A 55 6.74 -4.46 26.78
N ASP A 56 6.80 -3.16 27.09
CA ASP A 56 7.02 -2.68 28.45
C ASP A 56 5.74 -2.74 29.30
N SER A 57 5.91 -2.65 30.61
CA SER A 57 4.79 -2.61 31.56
C SER A 57 4.04 -1.27 31.57
N SER A 58 4.48 -0.28 30.78
CA SER A 58 3.81 1.02 30.68
C SER A 58 2.53 0.92 29.85
N PHE A 59 2.46 -0.06 28.93
CA PHE A 59 1.34 -0.24 28.01
C PHE A 59 0.48 -1.45 28.37
N THR A 60 -0.14 -1.42 29.56
CA THR A 60 -1.11 -2.43 29.99
C THR A 60 -2.53 -1.99 29.72
N ARG A 61 -3.40 -2.94 29.31
CA ARG A 61 -4.84 -2.67 29.19
C ARG A 61 -5.39 -2.27 30.58
N PRO A 62 -6.08 -1.13 30.71
CA PRO A 62 -6.71 -0.76 31.97
C PRO A 62 -7.85 -1.71 32.32
N ASP A 63 -8.18 -1.78 33.60
CA ASP A 63 -9.22 -2.68 34.09
C ASP A 63 -10.56 -2.39 33.40
N GLN A 64 -11.21 -3.43 32.88
CA GLN A 64 -12.46 -3.26 32.14
C GLN A 64 -13.65 -3.38 33.09
N PRO A 65 -14.61 -2.44 33.06
CA PRO A 65 -15.82 -2.58 33.84
C PRO A 65 -16.58 -3.84 33.41
N LYS A 66 -17.24 -4.49 34.38
CA LYS A 66 -18.10 -5.64 34.11
C LYS A 66 -19.19 -5.22 33.13
N HIS A 67 -19.46 -6.07 32.16
CA HIS A 67 -20.51 -5.86 31.18
C HIS A 67 -21.87 -5.74 31.88
N GLU A 68 -22.45 -4.54 31.91
CA GLU A 68 -23.79 -4.32 32.43
C GLU A 68 -24.81 -4.87 31.43
N LYS A 69 -25.59 -5.88 31.83
CA LYS A 69 -26.79 -6.28 31.10
C LYS A 69 -27.86 -5.23 31.42
N ARG A 70 -28.22 -4.40 30.44
CA ARG A 70 -29.42 -3.56 30.53
C ARG A 70 -30.64 -4.48 30.48
N GLU A 71 -31.46 -4.47 31.53
CA GLU A 71 -32.80 -5.05 31.45
C GLU A 71 -33.63 -4.19 30.50
N THR A 72 -33.98 -4.76 29.36
CA THR A 72 -35.02 -4.22 28.48
C THR A 72 -36.37 -4.55 29.08
N PHE A 73 -37.09 -3.52 29.54
CA PHE A 73 -38.51 -3.58 29.92
C PHE A 73 -39.40 -3.66 28.68
#